data_AF-A0A0F9GSC1-F1
#
_entry.id   AF-A0A0F9GSC1-F1
#
_cell.length_a   1.000
_cell.length_b   1.000
_cell.length_c   1.000
_cell.angle_alpha   90.00
_cell.angle_beta   90.00
_cell.angle_gamma   90.00
#
_symmetry.space_group_name_H-M   'P 1'
#
loop_
_entity.id
_entity.type
_entity.pdbx_description
1 polymer ?
#
loop_
_entity_poly.entity_id
_entity_poly.type
_entity_poly.pdbx_seq_one_letter_code
_entity_poly.pdbx_strand_id
1 'polypeptide(L)'
;MKKNLNISKTLLKLTLILVCGISYSQVEINGYVKSSITDLRPISDIYIEQLKSGKPVLERMTMADSTGFFRIENLEPNKLYEIKLSAFGYKDQVFEIKTNDGITNTTLTLEAGCEFSKEQAYTDWNNKKPKLLLVGSIAPTANSPSDTKFEKKYGIEYFDFGCTPPIEECIKIYNERIFELMDKKYGIKWRKKVRSDVEYLN
;
A
#
# COMPACT_ATOMS: atom_id res chain seq x y z
N MET A 1 -21.53 34.79 52.22
CA MET A 1 -20.18 34.73 51.60
C MET A 1 -19.75 33.36 51.04
N LYS A 2 -20.25 32.19 51.49
CA LYS A 2 -19.80 30.86 50.98
C LYS A 2 -20.23 30.50 49.54
N LYS A 3 -21.30 31.12 48.99
CA LYS A 3 -21.86 30.79 47.67
C LYS A 3 -20.94 31.15 46.49
N ASN A 4 -20.26 32.31 46.57
CA ASN A 4 -19.33 32.77 45.53
C ASN A 4 -18.05 31.93 45.44
N LEU A 5 -17.59 31.36 46.56
CA LEU A 5 -16.39 30.54 46.59
C LEU A 5 -16.62 29.17 45.90
N ASN A 6 -17.82 28.61 46.00
CA ASN A 6 -18.17 27.37 45.30
C ASN A 6 -18.35 27.60 43.80
N ILE A 7 -18.99 28.70 43.39
CA ILE A 7 -19.14 29.05 41.96
C ILE A 7 -17.76 29.24 41.31
N SER A 8 -16.83 29.91 41.97
CA SER A 8 -15.44 30.08 41.51
C SER A 8 -14.69 28.74 41.36
N LYS A 9 -14.83 27.81 42.32
CA LYS A 9 -14.24 26.47 42.22
C LYS A 9 -14.84 25.63 41.09
N THR A 10 -16.15 25.74 40.86
CA THR A 10 -16.82 25.05 39.76
C THR A 10 -16.41 25.63 38.41
N LEU A 11 -16.30 26.96 38.28
CA LEU A 11 -15.80 27.62 37.08
C LEU A 11 -14.35 27.21 36.79
N LEU A 12 -13.49 27.18 37.82
CA LEU A 12 -12.08 26.80 37.70
C LEU A 12 -11.92 25.35 37.21
N LYS A 13 -12.74 24.43 37.76
CA LYS A 13 -12.80 23.04 37.27
C LYS A 13 -13.28 22.96 35.83
N LEU A 14 -14.30 23.74 35.45
CA LEU A 14 -14.82 23.77 34.09
C LEU A 14 -13.78 24.28 33.09
N THR A 15 -13.04 25.34 33.43
CA THR A 15 -11.94 25.87 32.62
C THR A 15 -10.79 24.88 32.52
N LEU A 16 -10.46 24.15 33.59
CA LEU A 16 -9.40 23.15 33.56
C LEU A 16 -9.77 21.95 32.67
N ILE A 17 -11.03 21.52 32.70
CA ILE A 17 -11.56 20.45 31.83
C ILE A 17 -11.56 20.91 30.37
N LEU A 18 -11.96 22.16 30.08
CA LEU A 18 -11.91 22.72 28.73
C LEU A 18 -10.49 22.82 28.19
N VAL A 19 -9.55 23.34 28.98
CA VAL A 19 -8.14 23.50 28.57
C VAL A 19 -7.49 22.14 28.34
N CYS A 20 -7.71 21.15 29.21
CA CYS A 20 -7.20 19.80 28.99
C CYS A 20 -7.81 19.13 27.75
N GLY A 21 -9.11 19.32 27.48
CA GLY A 21 -9.77 18.74 26.32
C GLY A 21 -9.27 19.28 24.97
N ILE A 22 -8.92 20.56 24.92
CA ILE A 22 -8.41 21.21 23.68
C ILE A 22 -6.98 20.74 23.37
N SER A 23 -6.14 20.51 24.38
CA SER A 23 -4.75 20.08 24.19
C SER A 23 -4.62 18.71 23.52
N TYR A 24 -5.53 17.77 23.79
CA TYR A 24 -5.51 16.43 23.17
C TYR A 24 -6.00 16.45 21.71
N SER A 25 -6.78 17.45 21.30
CA SER A 25 -7.30 17.57 19.93
C SER A 25 -6.25 18.05 18.92
N GLN A 26 -5.06 18.48 19.36
CA GLN A 26 -4.06 19.14 18.51
C GLN A 26 -2.85 18.26 18.18
N VAL A 27 -2.73 17.07 18.78
CA VAL A 27 -1.61 16.16 18.55
C VAL A 27 -1.98 15.14 17.49
N GLU A 28 -1.16 15.08 16.44
CA GLU A 28 -1.46 14.35 15.22
C GLU A 28 -0.20 13.70 14.64
N ILE A 29 -0.41 12.60 13.92
CA ILE A 29 0.60 12.04 13.02
C ILE A 29 0.12 12.27 11.59
N ASN A 30 0.93 12.99 10.82
CA ASN A 30 0.78 13.15 9.39
C ASN A 30 1.89 12.34 8.72
N GLY A 31 1.54 11.48 7.77
CA GLY A 31 2.56 10.66 7.13
C GLY A 31 2.27 10.33 5.69
N TYR A 32 3.33 9.91 4.99
CA TYR A 32 3.24 9.35 3.66
C TYR A 32 3.69 7.88 3.70
N VAL A 33 3.03 7.02 2.93
CA VAL A 33 3.47 5.65 2.71
C VAL A 33 4.10 5.53 1.32
N LYS A 34 5.30 4.97 1.27
CA LYS A 34 6.05 4.69 0.05
C LYS A 34 6.34 3.21 -0.10
N SER A 35 6.49 2.75 -1.33
CA SER A 35 6.93 1.40 -1.67
C SER A 35 8.45 1.33 -1.74
N SER A 36 9.06 0.28 -1.18
CA SER A 36 10.49 0.06 -1.37
C SER A 36 10.90 -0.29 -2.81
N ILE A 37 9.92 -0.57 -3.70
CA ILE A 37 10.15 -0.85 -5.12
C ILE A 37 10.35 0.44 -5.92
N THR A 38 9.46 1.42 -5.72
CA THR A 38 9.36 2.61 -6.60
C THR A 38 9.70 3.93 -5.89
N ASP A 39 9.82 3.93 -4.57
CA ASP A 39 9.86 5.15 -3.71
C ASP A 39 8.64 6.08 -3.89
N LEU A 40 7.60 5.59 -4.57
CA LEU A 40 6.28 6.23 -4.74
C LEU A 40 5.25 5.52 -3.87
N ARG A 41 4.03 6.02 -3.84
CA ARG A 41 2.92 5.32 -3.15
C ARG A 41 2.76 3.90 -3.72
N PRO A 42 2.63 2.86 -2.87
CA PRO A 42 2.28 1.51 -3.31
C PRO A 42 1.01 1.50 -4.19
N ILE A 43 1.00 0.64 -5.21
CA ILE A 43 -0.19 0.39 -6.03
C ILE A 43 -1.11 -0.57 -5.26
N SER A 44 -1.73 -0.05 -4.21
CA SER A 44 -2.67 -0.77 -3.35
C SER A 44 -3.42 0.19 -2.44
N ASP A 45 -4.56 -0.23 -1.92
CA ASP A 45 -5.20 0.43 -0.79
C ASP A 45 -4.42 0.11 0.49
N ILE A 46 -4.07 1.17 1.23
CA ILE A 46 -3.21 1.07 2.40
C ILE A 46 -4.04 1.40 3.62
N TYR A 47 -4.21 0.42 4.49
CA TYR A 47 -4.89 0.56 5.77
C TYR A 47 -3.87 0.80 6.87
N ILE A 48 -4.16 1.75 7.72
CA ILE A 48 -3.34 2.15 8.86
C ILE A 48 -4.13 1.83 10.12
N GLU A 49 -3.58 1.01 11.00
CA GLU A 49 -4.17 0.69 12.31
C GLU A 49 -3.24 1.10 13.44
N GLN A 50 -3.74 1.89 14.39
CA GLN A 50 -3.09 2.14 15.67
C GLN A 50 -3.30 0.92 16.58
N LEU A 51 -2.24 0.16 16.85
CA LEU A 51 -2.29 -0.99 17.73
C LEU A 51 -2.40 -0.57 19.21
N LYS A 52 -2.94 -1.47 20.04
CA LYS A 52 -2.97 -1.36 21.51
C LYS A 52 -3.60 -0.05 22.03
N SER A 53 -4.49 0.60 21.27
CA SER A 53 -5.05 1.91 21.65
C SER A 53 -6.19 1.85 22.65
N GLY A 54 -6.77 0.66 22.91
CA GLY A 54 -7.99 0.50 23.70
C GLY A 54 -9.27 1.06 23.05
N LYS A 55 -9.14 1.75 21.89
CA LYS A 55 -10.25 2.33 21.13
C LYS A 55 -10.98 1.24 20.30
N PRO A 56 -12.27 1.44 19.96
CA PRO A 56 -12.97 0.63 18.97
C PRO A 56 -12.21 0.56 17.64
N VAL A 57 -12.41 -0.53 16.88
CA VAL A 57 -11.70 -0.78 15.59
C VAL A 57 -11.79 0.42 14.65
N LEU A 58 -12.99 0.99 14.50
CA LEU A 58 -13.24 2.10 13.58
C LEU A 58 -12.50 3.40 13.97
N GLU A 59 -12.22 3.60 15.25
CA GLU A 59 -11.57 4.83 15.75
C GLU A 59 -10.04 4.75 15.71
N ARG A 60 -9.49 3.56 15.51
CA ARG A 60 -8.04 3.33 15.44
C ARG A 60 -7.56 2.97 14.03
N MET A 61 -8.45 3.02 13.04
CA MET A 61 -8.14 2.73 11.65
C MET A 61 -8.34 3.95 10.77
N THR A 62 -7.44 4.14 9.80
CA THR A 62 -7.57 5.11 8.71
C THR A 62 -7.00 4.52 7.43
N MET A 63 -7.14 5.22 6.31
CA MET A 63 -6.58 4.82 5.01
C MET A 63 -5.68 5.91 4.48
N ALA A 64 -4.64 5.51 3.74
CA ALA A 64 -3.86 6.47 2.97
C ALA A 64 -4.67 6.92 1.75
N ASP A 65 -4.56 8.19 1.40
CA ASP A 65 -5.19 8.74 0.22
C ASP A 65 -4.45 8.37 -1.08
N SER A 66 -4.91 8.92 -2.21
CA SER A 66 -4.32 8.67 -3.53
C SER A 66 -2.84 9.02 -3.66
N THR A 67 -2.32 9.91 -2.79
CA THR A 67 -0.92 10.35 -2.74
C THR A 67 -0.08 9.54 -1.75
N GLY A 68 -0.72 8.64 -0.99
CA GLY A 68 -0.11 7.88 0.09
C GLY A 68 -0.13 8.61 1.42
N PHE A 69 -0.78 9.77 1.49
CA PHE A 69 -0.90 10.55 2.71
C PHE A 69 -1.91 9.94 3.67
N PHE A 70 -1.58 9.87 4.96
CA PHE A 70 -2.49 9.48 6.03
C PHE A 70 -2.39 10.44 7.20
N ARG A 71 -3.47 10.52 7.99
CA ARG A 71 -3.56 11.34 9.19
C ARG A 71 -4.20 10.56 10.34
N ILE A 72 -3.59 10.65 11.51
CA ILE A 72 -4.11 10.11 12.77
C ILE A 72 -4.20 11.26 13.77
N GLU A 73 -5.41 11.54 14.26
CA GLU A 73 -5.71 12.65 15.17
C GLU A 73 -6.00 12.17 16.60
N ASN A 74 -6.17 13.12 17.52
CA ASN A 74 -6.57 12.88 18.91
C ASN A 74 -5.59 11.93 19.63
N LEU A 75 -4.30 12.24 19.52
CA LEU A 75 -3.21 11.52 20.14
C LEU A 75 -2.75 12.22 21.43
N GLU A 76 -1.99 11.51 22.25
CA GLU A 76 -1.31 12.07 23.41
C GLU A 76 0.06 12.59 22.99
N PRO A 77 0.51 13.74 23.50
CA PRO A 77 1.83 14.27 23.20
C PRO A 77 2.93 13.38 23.81
N ASN A 78 4.09 13.31 23.14
CA ASN A 78 5.27 12.59 23.62
C ASN A 78 5.07 11.08 23.88
N LYS A 79 4.03 10.48 23.27
CA LYS A 79 3.68 9.07 23.42
C LYS A 79 4.16 8.25 22.22
N LEU A 80 4.63 7.04 22.49
CA LEU A 80 4.99 6.07 21.46
C LEU A 80 3.74 5.31 20.99
N TYR A 81 3.54 5.26 19.69
CA TYR A 81 2.46 4.54 19.04
C TYR A 81 3.00 3.45 18.11
N GLU A 82 2.39 2.28 18.17
CA GLU A 82 2.60 1.19 17.21
C GLU A 82 1.56 1.31 16.09
N ILE A 83 2.03 1.64 14.89
CA ILE A 83 1.20 1.85 13.71
C ILE A 83 1.42 0.68 12.74
N LYS A 84 0.38 -0.12 12.52
CA LYS A 84 0.40 -1.23 11.57
C LYS A 84 -0.08 -0.74 10.19
N LEU A 85 0.69 -1.03 9.16
CA LEU A 85 0.31 -0.88 7.77
C LEU A 85 -0.09 -2.25 7.21
N SER A 86 -1.23 -2.28 6.53
CA SER A 86 -1.73 -3.44 5.78
C SER A 86 -2.08 -2.99 4.36
N ALA A 87 -1.57 -3.71 3.37
CA ALA A 87 -1.86 -3.48 1.96
C ALA A 87 -1.90 -4.83 1.22
N PHE A 88 -2.71 -4.93 0.17
CA PHE A 88 -2.90 -6.20 -0.51
C PHE A 88 -1.61 -6.70 -1.18
N GLY A 89 -1.28 -7.98 -0.97
CA GLY A 89 -0.03 -8.60 -1.42
C GLY A 89 1.19 -8.32 -0.53
N TYR A 90 1.15 -7.28 0.32
CA TYR A 90 2.22 -6.99 1.28
C TYR A 90 2.05 -7.78 2.56
N LYS A 91 3.17 -8.05 3.24
CA LYS A 91 3.13 -8.45 4.66
C LYS A 91 2.83 -7.23 5.51
N ASP A 92 1.99 -7.42 6.53
CA ASP A 92 1.73 -6.41 7.55
C ASP A 92 3.05 -5.95 8.19
N GLN A 93 3.21 -4.63 8.35
CA GLN A 93 4.40 -4.01 8.93
C GLN A 93 4.01 -3.06 10.05
N VAL A 94 4.78 -3.08 11.13
CA VAL A 94 4.52 -2.24 12.32
C VAL A 94 5.64 -1.23 12.48
N PHE A 95 5.26 0.02 12.67
CA PHE A 95 6.15 1.16 12.84
C PHE A 95 5.93 1.78 14.21
N GLU A 96 7.02 2.11 14.89
CA GLU A 96 6.97 2.84 16.16
C GLU A 96 7.15 4.33 15.90
N ILE A 97 6.16 5.14 16.27
CA ILE A 97 6.15 6.58 16.03
C ILE A 97 5.92 7.30 17.35
N LYS A 98 6.88 8.14 17.74
CA LYS A 98 6.74 8.99 18.92
C LYS A 98 6.17 10.35 18.52
N THR A 99 5.03 10.72 19.10
CA THR A 99 4.43 12.04 18.89
C THR A 99 5.23 13.15 19.55
N ASN A 100 5.13 14.37 19.03
CA ASN A 100 5.54 15.61 19.67
C ASN A 100 4.33 16.35 20.26
N ASP A 101 4.48 17.61 20.68
CA ASP A 101 3.40 18.41 21.26
C ASP A 101 2.39 18.97 20.22
N GLY A 102 2.49 18.53 18.95
CA GLY A 102 1.61 18.95 17.86
C GLY A 102 1.63 17.96 16.70
N ILE A 103 1.97 18.42 15.49
CA ILE A 103 2.02 17.57 14.29
C ILE A 103 3.37 16.88 14.20
N THR A 104 3.33 15.55 14.18
CA THR A 104 4.48 14.69 13.89
C THR A 104 4.42 14.26 12.42
N ASN A 105 5.37 14.71 11.62
CA ASN A 105 5.48 14.31 10.21
C ASN A 105 6.38 13.07 10.08
N THR A 106 5.97 12.12 9.25
CA THR A 106 6.73 10.88 9.02
C THR A 106 6.60 10.38 7.58
N THR A 107 7.49 9.48 7.19
CA THR A 107 7.37 8.72 5.94
C THR A 107 7.66 7.27 6.27
N LEU A 108 6.72 6.40 5.93
CA LEU A 108 6.80 4.97 6.19
C LEU A 108 7.06 4.25 4.87
N THR A 109 8.14 3.48 4.81
CA THR A 109 8.45 2.64 3.66
C THR A 109 7.87 1.25 3.90
N LEU A 110 6.97 0.84 3.02
CA LEU A 110 6.38 -0.49 3.01
C LEU A 110 7.30 -1.42 2.22
N GLU A 111 7.94 -2.34 2.93
CA GLU A 111 8.86 -3.29 2.33
C GLU A 111 8.14 -4.34 1.49
N ALA A 112 8.56 -4.48 0.23
CA ALA A 112 8.01 -5.45 -0.70
C ALA A 112 8.85 -6.73 -0.77
N GLY A 113 8.18 -7.88 -0.71
CA GLY A 113 8.78 -9.18 -1.05
C GLY A 113 8.42 -9.61 -2.46
N CYS A 114 9.19 -9.17 -3.47
CA CYS A 114 8.95 -9.55 -4.86
C CYS A 114 9.68 -10.83 -5.25
N GLU A 115 8.93 -11.89 -5.59
CA GLU A 115 9.47 -13.02 -6.37
C GLU A 115 9.61 -12.65 -7.85
N PHE A 116 8.71 -11.80 -8.35
CA PHE A 116 8.71 -11.30 -9.73
C PHE A 116 9.32 -9.90 -9.77
N SER A 117 10.65 -9.82 -9.93
CA SER A 117 11.38 -8.56 -10.09
C SER A 117 11.81 -8.31 -11.53
N LYS A 118 12.36 -7.12 -11.80
CA LYS A 118 12.98 -6.79 -13.09
C LYS A 118 14.13 -7.75 -13.42
N GLU A 119 14.94 -8.10 -12.45
CA GLU A 119 16.06 -9.04 -12.56
C GLU A 119 15.56 -10.47 -12.81
N GLN A 120 14.45 -10.86 -12.17
CA GLN A 120 13.82 -12.15 -12.44
C GLN A 120 13.28 -12.22 -13.86
N ALA A 121 12.67 -11.14 -14.37
CA ALA A 121 12.22 -11.08 -15.77
C ALA A 121 13.38 -11.28 -16.76
N TYR A 122 14.54 -10.66 -16.51
CA TYR A 122 15.75 -10.90 -17.30
C TYR A 122 16.23 -12.35 -17.22
N THR A 123 16.23 -12.93 -16.02
CA THR A 123 16.66 -14.31 -15.79
C THR A 123 15.76 -15.29 -16.52
N ASP A 124 14.44 -15.14 -16.39
CA ASP A 124 13.43 -15.95 -17.06
C ASP A 124 13.54 -15.84 -18.59
N TRP A 125 13.75 -14.62 -19.09
CA TRP A 125 13.96 -14.38 -20.52
C TRP A 125 15.20 -15.12 -21.06
N ASN A 126 16.34 -14.99 -20.37
CA ASN A 126 17.60 -15.65 -20.76
C ASN A 126 17.48 -17.18 -20.69
N ASN A 127 16.71 -17.68 -19.72
CA ASN A 127 16.43 -19.10 -19.55
C ASN A 127 15.33 -19.63 -20.49
N LYS A 128 14.80 -18.81 -21.40
CA LYS A 128 13.73 -19.16 -22.35
C LYS A 128 12.44 -19.63 -21.63
N LYS A 129 12.18 -19.08 -20.45
CA LYS A 129 10.94 -19.27 -19.68
C LYS A 129 10.27 -17.94 -19.26
N PRO A 130 10.25 -16.91 -20.13
CA PRO A 130 9.56 -15.65 -19.81
C PRO A 130 8.06 -15.89 -19.62
N LYS A 131 7.47 -15.15 -18.67
CA LYS A 131 6.03 -15.19 -18.39
C LYS A 131 5.37 -13.86 -18.71
N LEU A 132 4.07 -13.89 -18.95
CA LEU A 132 3.20 -12.73 -18.85
C LEU A 132 2.24 -12.98 -17.69
N LEU A 133 2.40 -12.18 -16.65
CA LEU A 133 1.70 -12.34 -15.39
C LEU A 133 0.29 -11.72 -15.49
N LEU A 134 -0.71 -12.47 -15.04
CA LEU A 134 -2.13 -12.11 -15.11
C LEU A 134 -2.78 -12.14 -13.73
N VAL A 135 -3.79 -11.29 -13.52
CA VAL A 135 -4.61 -11.25 -12.30
C VAL A 135 -6.03 -11.75 -12.62
N GLY A 136 -6.23 -13.06 -12.64
CA GLY A 136 -7.49 -13.69 -13.10
C GLY A 136 -8.69 -13.58 -12.16
N SER A 137 -8.50 -13.12 -10.91
CA SER A 137 -9.57 -12.99 -9.92
C SER A 137 -10.28 -14.33 -9.62
N ILE A 138 -11.60 -14.32 -9.34
CA ILE A 138 -12.37 -15.49 -8.91
C ILE A 138 -12.65 -16.48 -10.07
N ALA A 139 -12.58 -16.02 -11.32
CA ALA A 139 -12.87 -16.82 -12.51
C ALA A 139 -11.76 -16.64 -13.55
N PRO A 140 -10.59 -17.29 -13.37
CA PRO A 140 -9.48 -17.16 -14.29
C PRO A 140 -9.86 -17.62 -15.70
N THR A 141 -9.39 -16.89 -16.70
CA THR A 141 -9.71 -17.19 -18.10
C THR A 141 -8.70 -18.20 -18.65
N ALA A 142 -9.19 -19.38 -19.01
CA ALA A 142 -8.36 -20.40 -19.66
C ALA A 142 -7.83 -19.92 -21.01
N ASN A 143 -6.60 -20.31 -21.34
CA ASN A 143 -5.99 -19.98 -22.64
C ASN A 143 -6.86 -20.51 -23.79
N SER A 144 -7.22 -19.60 -24.70
CA SER A 144 -7.86 -19.93 -25.97
C SER A 144 -6.85 -20.55 -26.95
N PRO A 145 -7.30 -21.16 -28.07
CA PRO A 145 -6.40 -21.65 -29.11
C PRO A 145 -5.48 -20.57 -29.71
N SER A 146 -5.90 -19.30 -29.73
CA SER A 146 -5.05 -18.17 -30.14
C SER A 146 -3.96 -17.89 -29.13
N ASP A 147 -4.26 -18.01 -27.84
CA ASP A 147 -3.30 -17.78 -26.76
C ASP A 147 -2.20 -18.84 -26.77
N THR A 148 -2.58 -20.11 -26.91
CA THR A 148 -1.60 -21.21 -27.07
C THR A 148 -0.72 -21.01 -28.30
N LYS A 149 -1.25 -20.47 -29.40
CA LYS A 149 -0.45 -20.14 -30.59
C LYS A 149 0.49 -18.97 -30.33
N PHE A 150 0.05 -17.96 -29.56
CA PHE A 150 0.87 -16.83 -29.15
C PHE A 150 2.04 -17.30 -28.28
N GLU A 151 1.77 -18.08 -27.22
CA GLU A 151 2.77 -18.66 -26.32
C GLU A 151 3.84 -19.44 -27.10
N LYS A 152 3.41 -20.35 -27.98
CA LYS A 152 4.32 -21.13 -28.85
C LYS A 152 5.14 -20.26 -29.79
N LYS A 153 4.53 -19.23 -30.38
CA LYS A 153 5.20 -18.35 -31.35
C LYS A 153 6.31 -17.52 -30.71
N TYR A 154 6.08 -17.00 -29.51
CA TYR A 154 7.03 -16.10 -28.84
C TYR A 154 7.87 -16.78 -27.75
N GLY A 155 7.57 -18.05 -27.42
CA GLY A 155 8.25 -18.79 -26.36
C GLY A 155 8.01 -18.17 -24.98
N ILE A 156 6.75 -17.82 -24.71
CA ILE A 156 6.27 -17.18 -23.47
C ILE A 156 5.13 -18.01 -22.89
N GLU A 157 4.93 -17.93 -21.58
CA GLU A 157 3.82 -18.54 -20.87
C GLU A 157 2.92 -17.48 -20.21
N TYR A 158 1.61 -17.60 -20.33
CA TYR A 158 0.68 -16.84 -19.50
C TYR A 158 0.61 -17.47 -18.12
N PHE A 159 0.86 -16.68 -17.07
CA PHE A 159 0.82 -17.15 -15.69
C PHE A 159 -0.25 -16.39 -14.92
N ASP A 160 -1.37 -17.06 -14.65
CA ASP A 160 -2.51 -16.50 -13.96
C ASP A 160 -2.48 -16.87 -12.47
N PHE A 161 -2.44 -15.86 -11.60
CA PHE A 161 -2.44 -16.03 -10.14
C PHE A 161 -3.84 -16.21 -9.54
N GLY A 162 -4.90 -16.11 -10.33
CA GLY A 162 -6.27 -16.11 -9.84
C GLY A 162 -6.52 -14.96 -8.86
N CYS A 163 -7.09 -15.28 -7.69
CA CYS A 163 -7.43 -14.31 -6.65
C CYS A 163 -6.30 -14.05 -5.63
N THR A 164 -5.14 -14.68 -5.81
CA THR A 164 -3.97 -14.50 -4.92
C THR A 164 -2.74 -14.03 -5.70
N PRO A 165 -2.82 -12.89 -6.41
CA PRO A 165 -1.66 -12.31 -7.06
C PRO A 165 -0.62 -11.83 -6.04
N PRO A 166 0.67 -11.75 -6.43
CA PRO A 166 1.67 -11.05 -5.65
C PRO A 166 1.38 -9.54 -5.64
N ILE A 167 2.24 -8.79 -4.94
CA ILE A 167 2.22 -7.32 -4.94
C ILE A 167 2.12 -6.79 -6.38
N GLU A 168 1.17 -5.88 -6.58
CA GLU A 168 0.83 -5.34 -7.90
C GLU A 168 2.02 -4.66 -8.59
N GLU A 169 2.84 -3.93 -7.82
CA GLU A 169 4.08 -3.34 -8.33
C GLU A 169 5.09 -4.39 -8.83
N CYS A 170 5.18 -5.57 -8.22
CA CYS A 170 6.04 -6.65 -8.69
C CYS A 170 5.58 -7.18 -10.06
N ILE A 171 4.26 -7.32 -10.24
CA ILE A 171 3.66 -7.73 -11.53
C ILE A 171 4.02 -6.70 -12.60
N LYS A 172 3.80 -5.42 -12.29
CA LYS A 172 4.09 -4.32 -13.20
C LYS A 172 5.54 -4.31 -13.66
N ILE A 173 6.51 -4.28 -12.74
CA ILE A 173 7.93 -4.19 -13.11
C ILE A 173 8.41 -5.41 -13.89
N TYR A 174 7.87 -6.60 -13.59
CA TYR A 174 8.20 -7.82 -14.31
C TYR A 174 7.62 -7.79 -15.72
N ASN A 175 6.31 -7.53 -15.87
CA ASN A 175 5.62 -7.51 -17.16
C ASN A 175 6.21 -6.43 -18.08
N GLU A 176 6.37 -5.19 -17.59
CA GLU A 176 6.98 -4.10 -18.36
C GLU A 176 8.36 -4.50 -18.90
N ARG A 177 9.16 -5.19 -18.08
CA ARG A 177 10.47 -5.67 -18.50
C ARG A 177 10.39 -6.75 -19.58
N ILE A 178 9.43 -7.67 -19.49
CA ILE A 178 9.18 -8.65 -20.55
C ILE A 178 8.70 -7.95 -21.83
N PHE A 179 7.84 -6.95 -21.75
CA PHE A 179 7.38 -6.19 -22.92
C PHE A 179 8.55 -5.50 -23.64
N GLU A 180 9.44 -4.84 -22.91
CA GLU A 180 10.65 -4.23 -23.46
C GLU A 180 11.52 -5.25 -24.21
N LEU A 181 11.69 -6.44 -23.63
CA LEU A 181 12.47 -7.53 -24.23
C LEU A 181 11.79 -8.10 -25.48
N MET A 182 10.45 -8.26 -25.45
CA MET A 182 9.66 -8.70 -26.60
C MET A 182 9.71 -7.68 -27.74
N ASP A 183 9.53 -6.39 -27.45
CA ASP A 183 9.60 -5.33 -28.44
C ASP A 183 10.97 -5.28 -29.10
N LYS A 184 12.04 -5.40 -28.31
CA LYS A 184 13.41 -5.43 -28.82
C LYS A 184 13.66 -6.61 -29.76
N LYS A 185 13.07 -7.78 -29.48
CA LYS A 185 13.31 -9.02 -30.25
C LYS A 185 12.36 -9.20 -31.44
N TYR A 186 11.10 -8.82 -31.29
CA TYR A 186 10.01 -9.14 -32.21
C TYR A 186 9.32 -7.91 -32.82
N GLY A 187 9.70 -6.70 -32.40
CA GLY A 187 8.99 -5.46 -32.72
C GLY A 187 7.63 -5.36 -32.03
N ILE A 188 6.87 -4.30 -32.29
CA ILE A 188 5.62 -4.02 -31.54
C ILE A 188 4.37 -4.78 -32.02
N LYS A 189 4.46 -5.58 -33.09
CA LYS A 189 3.27 -6.22 -33.71
C LYS A 189 2.63 -7.28 -32.81
N TRP A 190 3.36 -7.84 -31.85
CA TRP A 190 2.83 -8.84 -30.91
C TRP A 190 1.83 -8.23 -29.93
N ARG A 191 1.97 -6.93 -29.59
CA ARG A 191 1.08 -6.22 -28.64
C ARG A 191 -0.40 -6.25 -29.04
N LYS A 192 -0.70 -6.34 -30.34
CA LYS A 192 -2.07 -6.46 -30.86
C LYS A 192 -2.67 -7.88 -30.77
N LYS A 193 -1.86 -8.87 -30.38
CA LYS A 193 -2.20 -10.30 -30.40
C LYS A 193 -2.12 -10.96 -29.03
N VAL A 194 -1.52 -10.27 -28.07
CA VAL A 194 -1.47 -10.71 -26.68
C VAL A 194 -2.87 -10.66 -26.08
N ARG A 195 -3.12 -11.46 -25.04
CA ARG A 195 -4.37 -11.38 -24.29
C ARG A 195 -4.60 -9.97 -23.76
N SER A 196 -5.85 -9.54 -23.75
CA SER A 196 -6.25 -8.19 -23.33
C SER A 196 -6.17 -7.96 -21.81
N ASP A 197 -6.10 -9.04 -21.02
CA ASP A 197 -5.97 -9.03 -19.56
C ASP A 197 -4.52 -9.10 -19.08
N VAL A 198 -3.55 -8.91 -20.00
CA VAL A 198 -2.17 -8.66 -19.62
C VAL A 198 -2.05 -7.24 -19.08
N GLU A 199 -1.77 -7.15 -17.78
CA GLU A 199 -1.70 -5.89 -17.07
C GLU A 199 -0.49 -5.03 -17.48
N TYR A 200 -0.68 -3.71 -17.42
CA TYR A 200 0.33 -2.65 -17.67
C TYR A 200 0.90 -2.57 -19.09
N LEU A 201 0.27 -3.20 -20.07
CA LEU A 201 0.68 -3.05 -21.47
C LEU A 201 0.08 -1.77 -22.09
N ASN A 202 0.90 -0.71 -22.19
CA ASN A 202 0.54 0.56 -22.83
C ASN A 202 0.73 0.61 -24.35
#